data_AF-A0A0J8U0M9-F1
#
_entry.id   AF-A0A0J8U0M9-F1
#
_cell.length_a   1.000
_cell.length_b   1.000
_cell.length_c   1.000
_cell.angle_alpha   90.00
_cell.angle_beta   90.00
_cell.angle_gamma   90.00
#
_symmetry.space_group_name_H-M   'P 1'
#
loop_
_entity.id
_entity.type
_entity.pdbx_description
1 polymer ?
#
loop_
_entity_poly.entity_id
_entity_poly.type
_entity_poly.pdbx_seq_one_letter_code
_entity_poly.pdbx_strand_id
1 'polypeptide(L)'
;MKHTDTPITFALIARAAQVSTWLVYADGVRECIEAGRDFQAAQPHRQQLAGTRASETSLRTDLELARQDNRTLRSEIARLTNALRAQLGHHNTTDLRTRIEELLEAKRELADENQRLQGQLTEAQDDLIAVRASLRQMICDTTGQMEST
;
A
#
# COMPACT_ATOMS: atom_id res chain seq x y z
N MET A 1 -22.64 -1.64 -40.42
CA MET A 1 -22.22 -2.83 -41.20
C MET A 1 -20.95 -3.36 -40.55
N LYS A 2 -20.89 -4.64 -40.17
CA LYS A 2 -19.81 -5.19 -39.32
C LYS A 2 -18.48 -5.19 -40.07
N HIS A 3 -17.47 -4.49 -39.55
CA HIS A 3 -16.09 -4.57 -40.02
C HIS A 3 -15.51 -5.90 -39.54
N THR A 4 -15.67 -6.94 -40.34
CA THR A 4 -14.89 -8.16 -40.16
C THR A 4 -13.61 -7.99 -40.97
N ASP A 5 -12.46 -7.96 -40.30
CA ASP A 5 -11.10 -8.04 -40.88
C ASP A 5 -10.83 -9.38 -41.60
N THR A 6 -11.88 -10.03 -42.10
CA THR A 6 -11.79 -11.30 -42.80
C THR A 6 -11.23 -11.03 -44.21
N PRO A 7 -10.13 -11.68 -44.60
CA PRO A 7 -9.54 -11.49 -45.91
C PRO A 7 -10.51 -12.00 -47.00
N ILE A 8 -10.73 -11.16 -48.02
CA ILE A 8 -11.54 -11.53 -49.18
C ILE A 8 -10.79 -12.63 -49.94
N THR A 9 -11.37 -13.83 -49.99
CA THR A 9 -10.78 -14.99 -50.68
C THR A 9 -11.84 -15.76 -51.44
N PHE A 10 -11.44 -16.34 -52.57
CA PHE A 10 -12.32 -17.11 -53.46
C PHE A 10 -13.08 -18.22 -52.72
N ALA A 11 -12.38 -18.98 -51.87
CA ALA A 11 -12.99 -20.07 -51.10
C ALA A 11 -14.05 -19.57 -50.11
N LEU A 12 -13.82 -18.40 -49.51
CA LEU A 12 -14.71 -17.83 -48.51
C LEU A 12 -15.97 -17.25 -49.18
N ILE A 13 -15.82 -16.67 -50.37
CA ILE A 13 -16.95 -16.21 -51.19
C ILE A 13 -17.78 -17.39 -51.71
N ALA A 14 -17.13 -18.45 -52.22
CA ALA A 14 -17.81 -19.68 -52.63
C ALA A 14 -18.66 -20.27 -51.50
N ARG A 15 -18.08 -20.34 -50.30
CA ARG A 15 -18.74 -20.85 -49.10
C ARG A 15 -19.88 -19.95 -48.62
N ALA A 16 -19.69 -18.63 -48.64
CA ALA A 16 -20.69 -17.66 -48.20
C ALA A 16 -21.89 -17.61 -49.16
N ALA A 17 -21.64 -17.72 -50.46
CA ALA A 17 -22.68 -17.74 -51.48
C ALA A 17 -23.28 -19.13 -51.73
N GLN A 18 -22.79 -20.18 -51.04
CA GLN A 18 -23.23 -21.57 -51.22
C GLN A 18 -23.11 -22.05 -52.67
N VAL A 19 -22.07 -21.61 -53.39
CA VAL A 19 -21.81 -21.98 -54.79
C VAL A 19 -20.56 -22.84 -54.92
N SER A 20 -20.47 -23.57 -56.03
CA SER A 20 -19.27 -24.33 -56.35
C SER A 20 -18.08 -23.40 -56.61
N THR A 21 -16.89 -23.83 -56.21
CA THR A 21 -15.65 -23.04 -56.36
C THR A 21 -15.37 -22.66 -57.82
N TRP A 22 -15.80 -23.49 -58.78
CA TRP A 22 -15.63 -23.22 -60.21
C TRP A 22 -16.40 -21.97 -60.67
N LEU A 23 -17.59 -21.71 -60.11
CA LEU A 23 -18.42 -20.56 -60.47
C LEU A 23 -17.78 -19.22 -60.04
N VAL A 24 -16.96 -19.26 -59.00
CA VAL A 24 -16.23 -18.10 -58.50
C VAL A 24 -15.04 -17.74 -59.39
N TYR A 25 -14.58 -18.68 -60.24
CA TYR A 25 -13.57 -18.45 -61.28
C TYR A 25 -14.17 -18.15 -62.65
N ALA A 26 -15.51 -18.07 -62.77
CA ALA A 26 -16.14 -17.68 -64.02
C ALA A 26 -15.80 -16.23 -64.38
N ASP A 27 -15.71 -15.98 -65.68
CA ASP A 27 -15.48 -14.64 -66.23
C ASP A 27 -16.57 -13.67 -65.74
N GLY A 28 -16.15 -12.50 -65.29
CA GLY A 28 -16.95 -11.46 -64.64
C GLY A 28 -16.96 -11.56 -63.11
N VAL A 29 -17.06 -12.77 -62.54
CA VAL A 29 -17.10 -12.96 -61.08
C VAL A 29 -15.69 -12.89 -60.50
N ARG A 30 -14.73 -13.50 -61.19
CA ARG A 30 -13.32 -13.49 -60.80
C ARG A 30 -12.80 -12.06 -60.68
N GLU A 31 -13.06 -11.21 -61.65
CA GLU A 31 -12.62 -9.82 -61.73
C GLU A 31 -13.23 -8.98 -60.60
N CYS A 32 -14.50 -9.24 -60.25
CA CYS A 32 -15.14 -8.57 -59.12
C CYS A 32 -14.46 -8.93 -57.78
N ILE A 33 -14.03 -10.18 -57.64
CA ILE A 33 -13.37 -10.67 -56.42
C ILE A 33 -11.94 -10.16 -56.34
N GLU A 34 -11.21 -10.17 -57.45
CA GLU A 34 -9.88 -9.58 -57.55
C GLU A 34 -9.93 -8.07 -57.27
N ALA A 35 -10.88 -7.33 -57.87
CA ALA A 35 -11.09 -5.92 -57.57
C ALA A 35 -11.45 -5.67 -56.09
N GLY A 36 -12.26 -6.55 -55.48
CA GLY A 36 -12.58 -6.48 -54.06
C GLY A 36 -11.35 -6.71 -53.16
N ARG A 37 -10.49 -7.66 -53.53
CA ARG A 37 -9.22 -7.93 -52.84
C ARG A 37 -8.26 -6.75 -52.94
N ASP A 38 -8.12 -6.18 -54.13
CA ASP A 38 -7.28 -5.00 -54.36
C ASP A 38 -7.82 -3.79 -53.59
N PHE A 39 -9.14 -3.66 -53.50
CA PHE A 39 -9.78 -2.61 -52.72
C PHE A 39 -9.51 -2.77 -51.21
N GLN A 40 -9.57 -3.99 -50.67
CA GLN A 40 -9.24 -4.30 -49.27
C GLN A 40 -7.75 -4.08 -48.98
N ALA A 41 -6.87 -4.44 -49.91
CA ALA A 41 -5.42 -4.23 -49.77
C ALA A 41 -5.03 -2.74 -49.76
N ALA A 42 -5.73 -1.91 -50.54
CA ALA A 42 -5.52 -0.45 -50.59
C ALA A 42 -6.22 0.33 -49.46
N GLN A 43 -7.03 -0.34 -48.64
CA GLN A 43 -7.79 0.26 -47.54
C GLN A 43 -6.94 0.95 -46.45
N PRO A 44 -5.81 0.39 -45.95
CA PRO A 44 -4.98 1.07 -44.96
C PRO A 44 -4.38 2.38 -45.46
N HIS A 45 -3.93 2.46 -46.73
CA HIS A 45 -3.46 3.71 -47.32
C HIS A 45 -4.59 4.75 -47.48
N ARG A 46 -5.79 4.31 -47.87
CA ARG A 46 -6.94 5.23 -47.97
C ARG A 46 -7.40 5.75 -46.62
N GLN A 47 -7.34 4.96 -45.56
CA GLN A 47 -7.65 5.41 -44.19
C GLN A 47 -6.62 6.41 -43.65
N GLN A 48 -5.35 6.30 -44.06
CA GLN A 48 -4.31 7.30 -43.77
C GLN A 48 -4.56 8.61 -44.51
N LEU A 49 -4.89 8.55 -45.81
CA LEU A 49 -5.21 9.73 -46.64
C LEU A 49 -6.51 10.43 -46.19
N ALA A 50 -7.50 9.68 -45.70
CA ALA A 50 -8.76 10.22 -45.19
C ALA A 50 -8.66 10.73 -43.74
N GLY A 51 -7.47 10.76 -43.14
CA GLY A 51 -7.24 11.25 -41.77
C GLY A 51 -7.91 10.43 -40.67
N THR A 52 -8.48 9.27 -40.99
CA THR A 52 -9.24 8.41 -40.07
C THR A 52 -8.33 7.47 -39.28
N ARG A 53 -7.05 7.36 -39.67
CA ARG A 53 -6.00 6.64 -38.95
C ARG A 53 -4.80 7.55 -38.77
N ALA A 54 -4.34 7.71 -37.51
CA ALA A 54 -3.13 8.45 -37.20
C ALA A 54 -1.93 7.87 -37.99
N SER A 55 -1.10 8.75 -38.55
CA SER A 55 0.11 8.32 -39.25
C SER A 55 1.07 7.63 -38.28
N GLU A 56 1.88 6.72 -38.81
CA GLU A 56 2.90 6.01 -38.01
C GLU A 56 3.86 6.97 -37.31
N THR A 57 4.15 8.11 -37.95
CA THR A 57 4.93 9.21 -37.37
C THR A 57 4.24 9.85 -36.18
N SER A 58 2.93 10.12 -36.26
CA SER A 58 2.15 10.68 -35.15
C SER A 58 2.07 9.71 -33.97
N LEU A 59 1.86 8.42 -34.24
CA LEU A 59 1.83 7.41 -33.18
C LEU A 59 3.19 7.28 -32.48
N ARG A 60 4.29 7.43 -33.22
CA ARG A 60 5.65 7.39 -32.65
C ARG A 60 5.95 8.63 -31.79
N THR A 61 5.49 9.81 -32.20
CA THR A 61 5.64 11.03 -31.39
C THR A 61 4.81 10.95 -30.12
N ASP A 62 3.57 10.49 -30.21
CA ASP A 62 2.68 10.35 -29.04
C ASP A 62 3.24 9.32 -28.04
N LEU A 63 3.83 8.25 -28.55
CA LEU A 63 4.48 7.23 -27.73
C LEU A 63 5.72 7.80 -27.01
N GLU A 64 6.55 8.58 -27.69
CA GLU A 64 7.72 9.19 -27.05
C GLU A 64 7.31 10.24 -26.00
N LEU A 65 6.26 11.02 -26.28
CA LEU A 65 5.69 11.97 -25.32
C LEU A 65 5.16 11.22 -24.08
N ALA A 66 4.37 10.17 -24.27
CA ALA A 66 3.86 9.36 -23.16
C ALA A 66 4.99 8.71 -22.34
N ARG A 67 6.09 8.29 -22.99
CA ARG A 67 7.28 7.78 -22.30
C ARG A 67 8.00 8.86 -21.50
N GLN A 68 8.03 10.08 -21.98
CA GLN A 68 8.61 11.21 -21.26
C GLN A 68 7.76 11.55 -20.04
N ASP A 69 6.45 11.65 -20.21
CA ASP A 69 5.52 11.92 -19.12
C ASP A 69 5.59 10.82 -18.05
N ASN A 70 5.66 9.55 -18.45
CA ASN A 70 5.81 8.44 -17.50
C ASN A 70 7.12 8.55 -16.69
N ARG A 71 8.22 8.96 -17.33
CA ARG A 71 9.50 9.19 -16.65
C ARG A 71 9.39 10.33 -15.63
N THR A 72 8.77 11.45 -16.01
CA THR A 72 8.54 12.60 -15.13
C THR A 72 7.68 12.21 -13.94
N LEU A 73 6.53 11.57 -14.17
CA LEU A 73 5.62 11.14 -13.10
C LEU A 73 6.29 10.16 -12.13
N ARG A 74 7.10 9.22 -12.63
CA ARG A 74 7.88 8.32 -11.76
C ARG A 74 8.88 9.08 -10.89
N SER A 75 9.54 10.09 -11.45
CA SER A 75 10.47 10.92 -10.68
C SER A 75 9.77 11.73 -9.59
N GLU A 76 8.56 12.23 -9.87
CA GLU A 76 7.74 12.96 -8.91
C GLU A 76 7.24 12.05 -7.80
N ILE A 77 6.73 10.86 -8.14
CA ILE A 77 6.33 9.85 -7.15
C ILE A 77 7.50 9.50 -6.24
N ALA A 78 8.69 9.28 -6.81
CA ALA A 78 9.89 8.98 -6.01
C ALA A 78 10.23 10.14 -5.07
N ARG A 79 10.19 11.38 -5.56
CA ARG A 79 10.44 12.58 -4.75
C ARG A 79 9.43 12.72 -3.60
N LEU A 80 8.14 12.59 -3.89
CA LEU A 80 7.08 12.71 -2.89
C LEU A 80 7.14 11.58 -1.86
N THR A 81 7.41 10.35 -2.30
CA THR A 81 7.56 9.19 -1.40
C THR A 81 8.73 9.39 -0.44
N ASN A 82 9.87 9.89 -0.94
CA ASN A 82 11.03 10.17 -0.11
C ASN A 82 10.77 11.31 0.87
N ALA A 83 10.09 12.38 0.45
CA ALA A 83 9.70 13.49 1.34
C ALA A 83 8.76 13.02 2.47
N LEU A 84 7.74 12.22 2.13
CA LEU A 84 6.83 11.64 3.10
C LEU A 84 7.56 10.69 4.07
N ARG A 85 8.45 9.84 3.57
CA ARG A 85 9.25 8.94 4.43
C ARG A 85 10.13 9.74 5.40
N ALA A 86 10.74 10.82 4.94
CA ALA A 86 11.56 11.69 5.78
C ALA A 86 10.72 12.39 6.86
N GLN A 87 9.56 12.95 6.49
CA GLN A 87 8.64 13.59 7.44
C GLN A 87 8.09 12.58 8.45
N LEU A 88 7.55 11.44 8.01
CA LEU A 88 7.02 10.42 8.91
C LEU A 88 8.11 9.82 9.80
N GLY A 89 9.32 9.60 9.27
CA GLY A 89 10.46 9.17 10.08
C GLY A 89 10.84 10.20 11.14
N HIS A 90 10.86 11.49 10.78
CA HIS A 90 11.15 12.57 11.72
C HIS A 90 10.08 12.70 12.81
N HIS A 91 8.80 12.80 12.44
CA HIS A 91 7.70 12.92 13.40
C HIS A 91 7.60 11.70 14.33
N ASN A 92 7.71 10.48 13.80
CA ASN A 92 7.66 9.28 14.64
C ASN A 92 8.85 9.23 15.62
N THR A 93 10.04 9.62 15.20
CA THR A 93 11.23 9.59 16.09
C THR A 93 11.17 10.68 17.16
N THR A 94 10.67 11.87 16.85
CA THR A 94 10.47 12.93 17.85
C THR A 94 9.38 12.56 18.84
N ASP A 95 8.24 12.06 18.37
CA ASP A 95 7.10 11.72 19.24
C ASP A 95 7.43 10.54 20.14
N LEU A 96 8.08 9.50 19.60
CA LEU A 96 8.55 8.37 20.39
C LEU A 96 9.57 8.80 21.44
N ARG A 97 10.48 9.72 21.10
CA ARG A 97 11.46 10.23 22.05
C ARG A 97 10.80 10.98 23.19
N THR A 98 9.89 11.91 22.90
CA THR A 98 9.14 12.65 23.92
C THR A 98 8.37 11.67 24.81
N ARG A 99 7.72 10.67 24.23
CA ARG A 99 6.99 9.66 24.99
C ARG A 99 7.89 8.80 25.88
N ILE A 100 9.09 8.47 25.41
CA ILE A 100 10.09 7.75 26.21
C ILE A 100 10.54 8.62 27.39
N GLU A 101 10.82 9.91 27.15
CA GLU A 101 11.21 10.85 28.22
C GLU A 101 10.11 10.98 29.28
N GLU A 102 8.84 11.14 28.88
CA GLU A 102 7.68 11.13 29.78
C GLU A 102 7.58 9.84 30.61
N LEU A 103 7.72 8.67 29.96
CA LEU A 103 7.62 7.38 30.63
C LEU A 103 8.79 7.14 31.61
N LEU A 104 9.98 7.64 31.28
CA LEU A 104 11.13 7.57 32.18
C LEU A 104 10.92 8.43 33.41
N GLU A 105 10.35 9.61 33.26
CA GLU A 105 10.05 10.50 34.39
C GLU A 105 8.97 9.89 35.28
N ALA A 106 7.86 9.43 34.70
CA ALA A 106 6.81 8.73 35.46
C ALA A 106 7.35 7.49 36.18
N LYS A 107 8.29 6.75 35.57
CA LYS A 107 8.94 5.60 36.21
C LYS A 107 9.78 6.03 37.42
N ARG A 108 10.50 7.16 37.35
CA ARG A 108 11.28 7.69 38.47
C ARG A 108 10.38 8.10 39.62
N GLU A 109 9.33 8.86 39.33
CA GLU A 109 8.34 9.28 40.34
C GLU A 109 7.73 8.07 41.07
N LEU A 110 7.33 7.04 40.31
CA LEU A 110 6.80 5.81 40.90
C LEU A 110 7.85 5.05 41.72
N ALA A 111 9.13 5.08 41.32
CA ALA A 111 10.20 4.44 42.08
C ALA A 111 10.47 5.16 43.41
N ASP A 112 10.52 6.49 43.39
CA ASP A 112 10.71 7.33 44.57
C ASP A 112 9.54 7.16 45.55
N GLU A 113 8.31 7.15 45.05
CA GLU A 113 7.12 6.91 45.85
C GLU A 113 7.12 5.51 46.47
N ASN A 114 7.54 4.49 45.72
CA ASN A 114 7.65 3.13 46.24
C ASN A 114 8.71 3.06 47.36
N GLN A 115 9.86 3.70 47.17
CA GLN A 115 10.89 3.77 48.21
C GLN A 115 10.39 4.50 49.46
N ARG A 116 9.64 5.60 49.28
CA ARG A 116 9.02 6.34 50.38
C ARG A 116 8.03 5.47 51.16
N LEU A 117 7.13 4.78 50.46
CA LEU A 117 6.15 3.88 51.08
C LEU A 117 6.81 2.69 51.78
N GLN A 118 7.89 2.15 51.22
CA GLN A 118 8.68 1.11 51.87
C GLN A 118 9.31 1.62 53.17
N GLY A 119 9.88 2.83 53.17
CA GLY A 119 10.40 3.46 54.38
C GLY A 119 9.35 3.64 55.46
N GLN A 120 8.17 4.14 55.09
CA GLN A 120 7.03 4.29 56.01
C GLN A 120 6.55 2.94 56.57
N LEU A 121 6.55 1.89 55.74
CA LEU A 121 6.19 0.55 56.18
C LEU A 121 7.20 0.01 57.19
N THR A 122 8.50 0.20 56.96
CA THR A 122 9.54 -0.24 57.90
C THR A 122 9.47 0.50 59.24
N GLU A 123 9.26 1.83 59.20
CA GLU A 123 9.12 2.65 60.41
C GLU A 123 7.91 2.20 61.24
N ALA A 124 6.75 2.02 60.61
CA ALA A 124 5.56 1.54 61.28
C ALA A 124 5.74 0.11 61.84
N GLN A 125 6.50 -0.75 61.16
CA GLN A 125 6.82 -2.09 61.66
C GLN A 125 7.71 -2.03 62.90
N ASP A 126 8.72 -1.17 62.92
CA ASP A 126 9.62 -0.98 64.06
C ASP A 126 8.87 -0.42 65.27
N ASP A 127 7.99 0.56 65.06
CA ASP A 127 7.12 1.11 66.10
C ASP A 127 6.21 0.04 66.71
N LEU A 128 5.60 -0.82 65.88
CA LEU A 128 4.77 -1.93 66.36
C LEU A 128 5.58 -2.94 67.18
N ILE A 129 6.82 -3.23 66.76
CA ILE A 129 7.72 -4.10 67.51
C ILE A 129 8.05 -3.47 68.87
N ALA A 130 8.39 -2.19 68.91
CA ALA A 130 8.72 -1.45 70.12
C ALA A 130 7.52 -1.39 71.10
N VAL A 131 6.32 -1.06 70.61
CA VAL A 131 5.09 -1.04 71.43
C VAL A 131 4.78 -2.43 71.98
N ARG A 132 4.89 -3.48 71.16
CA ARG A 132 4.68 -4.86 71.62
C ARG A 132 5.71 -5.30 72.66
N ALA A 133 6.96 -4.89 72.52
CA ALA A 133 8.00 -5.18 73.50
C ALA A 133 7.73 -4.46 74.83
N SER A 134 7.38 -3.17 74.78
CA SER A 134 6.99 -2.38 75.96
C SER A 134 5.77 -2.96 76.68
N LEU A 135 4.74 -3.37 75.93
CA LEU A 135 3.54 -4.02 76.48
C LEU A 135 3.90 -5.34 77.18
N ARG A 136 4.74 -6.18 76.57
CA ARG A 136 5.21 -7.42 77.21
C ARG A 136 5.96 -7.14 78.51
N GLN A 137 6.85 -6.15 78.51
CA GLN A 137 7.58 -5.76 79.71
C GLN A 137 6.63 -5.32 80.82
N MET A 138 5.66 -4.46 80.50
CA MET A 138 4.65 -4.00 81.46
C MET A 138 3.80 -5.15 82.03
N ILE A 139 3.43 -6.14 81.21
CA ILE A 139 2.70 -7.33 81.67
C ILE A 139 3.58 -8.19 82.60
N CYS A 140 4.86 -8.38 82.26
CA CYS A 140 5.80 -9.09 83.14
C CYS A 140 6.02 -8.36 84.47
N ASP A 141 6.18 -7.03 84.45
CA ASP A 141 6.39 -6.23 85.65
C ASP A 141 5.15 -6.24 86.56
N THR A 142 3.94 -6.15 86.00
CA THR A 142 2.68 -6.21 86.77
C THR A 142 2.42 -7.60 87.35
N THR A 143 2.70 -8.68 86.61
CA THR A 143 2.58 -10.05 87.14
C THR A 143 3.60 -10.34 88.25
N GLY A 144 4.85 -9.87 88.12
CA GLY A 144 5.86 -10.00 89.18
C GLY A 144 5.53 -9.18 90.44
N GLN A 145 4.87 -8.03 90.30
CA GLN A 145 4.35 -7.25 91.43
C GLN A 145 3.20 -7.96 92.16
N MET A 146 2.35 -8.70 91.45
CA MET A 146 1.26 -9.48 92.07
C MET A 146 1.73 -10.73 92.81
N GLU A 147 2.87 -11.32 92.44
CA GLU A 147 3.43 -12.49 93.15
C GLU A 147 4.26 -12.10 94.39
N SER A 148 4.61 -10.82 94.55
CA SER A 148 5.41 -10.31 95.69
C SER A 148 4.56 -9.67 96.81
N THR A 149 3.23 -9.69 96.70
CA THR A 149 2.28 -9.23 97.72
C THR A 149 1.46 -10.40 98.28
#